data_AF-X1VCK8-F1
#
_entry.id   AF-X1VCK8-F1
#
_cell.length_a   1.000
_cell.length_b   1.000
_cell.length_c   1.000
_cell.angle_alpha   90.00
_cell.angle_beta   90.00
_cell.angle_gamma   90.00
#
_symmetry.space_group_name_H-M   'P 1'
#
loop_
_entity.id
_entity.type
_entity.pdbx_description
1 polymer ?
#
loop_
_entity_poly.entity_id
_entity_poly.type
_entity_poly.pdbx_seq_one_letter_code
_entity_poly.pdbx_strand_id
1 'polypeptide(L)' 'ELYIEIYGNLQQENYVSKVASTKDERKMLIESGFEWVGQDNDGLTYFRKPK' A
#
# COMPACT_ATOMS: atom_id res chain seq x y z
N GLU A 1 21.46 2.98 -1.96
CA GLU A 1 21.21 4.31 -2.59
C GLU A 1 20.08 4.26 -3.62
N LEU A 2 19.91 3.17 -4.39
CA LEU A 2 18.82 3.00 -5.38
C LEU A 2 17.36 3.00 -4.83
N TYR A 3 17.17 2.88 -3.51
CA TYR A 3 15.83 2.75 -2.90
C TYR A 3 15.11 4.10 -2.70
N ILE A 4 15.86 5.20 -2.70
CA ILE A 4 15.36 6.55 -2.40
C ILE A 4 14.80 7.22 -3.67
N GLU A 5 15.33 6.88 -4.85
CA GLU A 5 14.97 7.53 -6.12
C GLU A 5 13.57 7.19 -6.65
N ILE A 6 12.98 6.07 -6.24
CA ILE A 6 11.66 5.63 -6.74
C ILE A 6 10.51 6.03 -5.79
N TYR A 7 10.83 6.26 -4.52
CA TYR A 7 9.86 6.43 -3.44
C TYR A 7 10.12 7.72 -2.66
N GLY A 8 10.15 8.86 -3.38
CA GLY A 8 10.42 10.18 -2.83
C GLY A 8 9.91 10.34 -1.39
N ASN A 9 10.83 10.48 -0.44
CA ASN A 9 10.57 10.64 0.99
C ASN A 9 9.36 9.86 1.53
N LEU A 10 9.26 8.56 1.26
CA LEU A 10 8.33 7.67 1.96
C LEU A 10 8.83 7.49 3.40
N GLN A 11 8.58 8.50 4.23
CA GLN A 11 8.70 8.36 5.68
C GLN A 11 7.62 7.37 6.12
N GLN A 12 8.01 6.10 6.25
CA GLN A 12 7.12 5.00 6.63
C GLN A 12 6.34 5.31 7.91
N GLU A 13 6.91 6.14 8.78
CA GLU A 13 6.27 6.66 9.98
C GLU A 13 5.03 7.54 9.74
N ASN A 14 4.81 8.08 8.53
CA ASN A 14 3.65 8.92 8.20
C ASN A 14 2.49 8.15 7.56
N TYR A 15 2.64 6.85 7.33
CA TYR A 15 1.64 6.04 6.64
C TYR A 15 1.30 4.78 7.43
N VAL A 16 0.03 4.38 7.35
CA VAL A 16 -0.42 3.04 7.72
C VAL A 16 -0.43 2.19 6.45
N SER A 17 0.27 1.05 6.46
CA SER A 17 0.27 0.10 5.35
C SER A 17 -0.60 -1.12 5.68
N LYS A 18 -1.30 -1.63 4.68
CA LYS A 18 -2.14 -2.84 4.76
C LYS A 18 -1.95 -3.70 3.51
N VAL A 19 -2.24 -4.99 3.63
CA VAL A 19 -2.19 -5.96 2.54
C VAL A 19 -3.56 -6.60 2.41
N ALA A 20 -3.97 -6.87 1.17
CA ALA A 20 -5.17 -7.63 0.84
C ALA A 20 -4.82 -8.80 -0.09
N SER A 21 -5.40 -9.95 0.20
CA SER A 21 -5.28 -11.19 -0.58
C SER A 21 -6.54 -11.45 -1.42
N THR A 22 -7.70 -10.99 -0.97
CA THR A 22 -8.98 -11.19 -1.65
C THR A 22 -9.52 -9.91 -2.31
N LYS A 23 -10.46 -10.07 -3.24
CA LYS A 23 -11.17 -8.93 -3.85
C LYS A 23 -11.96 -8.12 -2.81
N ASP A 24 -12.55 -8.79 -1.84
CA ASP A 24 -13.38 -8.15 -0.81
C ASP A 24 -12.51 -7.33 0.14
N GLU A 25 -11.35 -7.86 0.56
CA GLU A 25 -10.38 -7.10 1.35
C GLU A 25 -9.87 -5.85 0.60
N ARG A 26 -9.59 -5.97 -0.70
CA ARG A 26 -9.20 -4.81 -1.52
C ARG A 26 -10.28 -3.74 -1.52
N LYS A 27 -11.54 -4.13 -1.72
CA LYS A 27 -12.68 -3.22 -1.72
C LYS A 27 -12.80 -2.51 -0.36
N MET A 28 -12.72 -3.26 0.74
CA MET A 28 -12.78 -2.70 2.09
C MET A 28 -11.67 -1.67 2.36
N LEU A 29 -10.44 -1.94 1.90
CA LEU A 29 -9.32 -1.01 2.09
C LEU A 29 -9.49 0.27 1.28
N ILE A 30 -9.95 0.17 0.03
CA ILE A 30 -10.26 1.35 -0.82
C ILE A 30 -11.39 2.18 -0.19
N GLU A 31 -12.47 1.54 0.26
CA GLU A 31 -13.60 2.22 0.93
C GLU A 31 -13.17 2.87 2.25
N SER A 32 -12.16 2.31 2.93
CA SER A 32 -11.55 2.87 4.13
C SER A 32 -10.56 4.02 3.86
N GLY A 33 -10.39 4.39 2.59
CA GLY A 33 -9.52 5.48 2.14
C GLY A 33 -8.04 5.11 2.05
N PHE A 34 -7.71 3.83 1.89
CA PHE A 34 -6.36 3.44 1.51
C PHE A 34 -6.16 3.54 0.00
N GLU A 35 -4.96 3.97 -0.39
CA GLU A 35 -4.48 4.06 -1.76
C GLU A 35 -3.74 2.78 -2.15
N TRP A 36 -3.95 2.34 -3.39
CA TRP A 36 -3.22 1.21 -3.97
C TRP A 36 -1.77 1.58 -4.24
N VAL A 37 -0.84 0.70 -3.87
CA VAL A 37 0.61 0.87 -4.06
C VAL A 37 1.14 -0.09 -5.12
N GLY A 38 0.72 -1.35 -5.06
CA GLY A 38 1.28 -2.40 -5.90
C GLY A 38 0.68 -3.78 -5.62
N GLN A 39 1.05 -4.77 -6.42
CA GLN A 39 0.74 -6.18 -6.21
C GLN A 39 2.02 -6.99 -6.45
N ASP A 40 2.28 -8.01 -5.63
CA ASP A 40 3.39 -8.93 -5.84
C ASP A 40 3.02 -10.08 -6.80
N ASN A 41 4.00 -10.95 -7.08
CA ASN A 41 3.83 -12.10 -7.97
C ASN A 41 2.92 -13.19 -7.37
N ASP A 42 2.68 -13.16 -6.05
CA ASP A 42 1.80 -14.10 -5.35
C ASP A 42 0.34 -13.58 -5.28
N GLY A 43 0.08 -12.39 -5.84
CA GLY A 43 -1.23 -11.77 -5.91
C GLY A 43 -1.61 -10.94 -4.68
N LEU A 44 -0.72 -10.77 -3.70
CA LEU A 44 -0.93 -9.89 -2.56
C LEU A 44 -0.85 -8.44 -2.98
N THR A 45 -1.88 -7.68 -2.60
CA THR A 45 -2.03 -6.28 -3.00
C THR A 45 -1.73 -5.37 -1.82
N TYR A 46 -0.82 -4.43 -2.01
CA TYR A 46 -0.34 -3.51 -0.99
C TYR A 46 -1.06 -2.17 -1.08
N PHE A 47 -1.43 -1.66 0.09
CA PHE A 47 -2.16 -0.41 0.25
C PHE A 47 -1.50 0.46 1.32
N ARG A 48 -1.66 1.78 1.20
CA ARG A 48 -1.21 2.74 2.21
C ARG A 48 -2.25 3.82 2.45
N LYS A 49 -2.23 4.43 3.64
CA LYS A 49 -3.02 5.61 3.98
C LYS A 49 -2.19 6.54 4.84
N PRO A 50 -2.17 7.86 4.59
CA PRO A 50 -1.56 8.82 5.52
C PRO A 50 -2.13 8.63 6.93
N LYS A 51 -1.29 8.78 7.96
CA LYS A 51 -1.75 8.83 9.36
C LYS A 51 -2.63 10.04 9.62
#